data_AF-A0A957MFJ5-F1
#
_entry.id   AF-A0A957MFJ5-F1
#
_cell.length_a   1.000
_cell.length_b   1.000
_cell.length_c   1.000
_cell.angle_alpha   90.00
_cell.angle_beta   90.00
_cell.angle_gamma   90.00
#
_symmetry.space_group_name_H-M   'P 1'
#
loop_
_entity.id
_entity.type
_entity.pdbx_description
1 polymer ?
#
loop_
_entity_poly.entity_id
_entity_poly.type
_entity_poly.pdbx_seq_one_letter_code
_entity_poly.pdbx_strand_id
1 'polypeptide(L)'
;EIAFRQSHRLDDYQAAERIAGTSWDAVKRGLLDDLRQAGSYTEVDIYLYEHMLVEAMQSVDRHGDYSADLERVIEAVRGNDPDWCIGHCKRRAERIMNGGDAKRYDDAAAWLRRARTLYAQHDRLAEWQPYLAGLLETHQRKYKLVPLLKALRQ
;
A
#
# COMPACT_ATOMS: atom_id res chain seq x y z
N GLU A 1 -20.06 19.85 6.65
CA GLU A 1 -19.20 20.31 5.52
C GLU A 1 -18.03 21.19 5.95
N ILE A 2 -18.22 22.27 6.71
CA ILE A 2 -17.12 23.20 7.09
C ILE A 2 -15.95 22.48 7.80
N ALA A 3 -16.25 21.64 8.80
CA ALA A 3 -15.23 20.87 9.52
C ALA A 3 -14.42 19.95 8.58
N PHE A 4 -15.11 19.25 7.68
CA PHE A 4 -14.48 18.37 6.70
C PHE A 4 -13.52 19.13 5.76
N ARG A 5 -13.94 20.27 5.20
CA ARG A 5 -13.09 21.05 4.29
C ARG A 5 -11.82 21.60 4.95
N GLN A 6 -11.74 21.56 6.28
CA GLN A 6 -10.54 21.95 7.04
C GLN A 6 -9.68 20.75 7.42
N SER A 7 -10.28 19.60 7.75
CA SER A 7 -9.57 18.45 8.30
C SER A 7 -9.26 17.36 7.29
N HIS A 8 -10.12 17.19 6.27
CA HIS A 8 -10.14 16.08 5.32
C HIS A 8 -10.13 14.70 6.00
N ARG A 9 -10.66 14.58 7.21
CA ARG A 9 -10.68 13.34 8.00
C ARG A 9 -11.96 12.54 7.82
N LEU A 10 -11.84 11.21 7.93
CA LEU A 10 -12.97 10.30 7.84
C LEU A 10 -14.06 10.58 8.89
N ASP A 11 -13.69 10.94 10.12
CA ASP A 11 -14.67 11.24 11.18
C ASP A 11 -15.60 12.41 10.79
N ASP A 12 -15.05 13.47 10.20
CA ASP A 12 -15.81 14.62 9.72
C ASP A 12 -16.62 14.30 8.45
N TYR A 13 -16.11 13.38 7.63
CA TYR A 13 -16.81 12.86 6.46
C TYR A 13 -18.07 12.07 6.88
N GLN A 14 -17.92 11.11 7.79
CA GLN A 14 -19.02 10.32 8.34
C GLN A 14 -19.99 11.17 9.16
N ALA A 15 -19.52 12.24 9.80
CA ALA A 15 -20.39 13.22 10.44
C ALA A 15 -21.24 13.97 9.40
N ALA A 16 -20.65 14.39 8.28
CA ALA A 16 -21.39 15.02 7.19
C ALA A 16 -22.42 14.07 6.57
N GLU A 17 -22.08 12.79 6.37
CA GLU A 17 -23.00 11.75 5.89
C GLU A 17 -24.24 11.62 6.79
N ARG A 18 -24.03 11.48 8.11
CA ARG A 18 -25.11 11.38 9.09
C ARG A 18 -26.04 12.59 9.10
N ILE A 19 -25.50 13.79 8.89
CA ILE A 19 -26.27 15.04 8.89
C ILE A 19 -27.04 15.20 7.57
N ALA A 20 -26.43 14.83 6.44
CA ALA A 20 -27.00 15.03 5.11
C ALA A 20 -28.20 14.11 4.84
N GLY A 21 -28.23 12.92 5.45
CA GLY A 21 -29.35 11.97 5.32
C GLY A 21 -29.68 11.67 3.86
N THR A 22 -30.91 11.93 3.43
CA THR A 22 -31.36 11.69 2.05
C THR A 22 -30.65 12.54 0.99
N SER A 23 -30.03 13.65 1.39
CA SER A 23 -29.27 14.54 0.50
C SER A 23 -27.80 14.12 0.37
N TRP A 24 -27.40 12.99 0.96
CA TRP A 24 -26.01 12.56 1.03
C TRP A 24 -25.32 12.49 -0.33
N ASP A 25 -25.95 11.90 -1.35
CA ASP A 25 -25.33 11.76 -2.67
C ASP A 25 -24.95 13.10 -3.33
N ALA A 26 -25.65 14.19 -3.02
CA ALA A 26 -25.31 15.52 -3.50
C ALA A 26 -24.12 16.10 -2.72
N VAL A 27 -24.14 15.97 -1.38
CA VAL A 27 -23.09 16.47 -0.49
C VAL A 27 -21.78 15.70 -0.72
N LYS A 28 -21.85 14.36 -0.76
CA LYS A 28 -20.75 13.44 -1.00
C LYS A 28 -19.91 13.83 -2.20
N ARG A 29 -20.54 14.12 -3.34
CA ARG A 29 -19.83 14.52 -4.57
C ARG A 29 -18.98 15.76 -4.34
N GLY A 30 -19.55 16.79 -3.70
CA GLY A 30 -18.81 18.01 -3.37
C GLY A 30 -17.65 17.78 -2.40
N LEU A 31 -17.83 16.89 -1.40
CA LEU A 31 -16.76 16.56 -0.45
C LEU A 31 -15.63 15.75 -1.08
N LEU A 32 -15.93 14.80 -1.96
CA LEU A 32 -14.92 14.00 -2.65
C LEU A 32 -14.14 14.83 -3.68
N ASP A 33 -14.79 15.77 -4.36
CA ASP A 33 -14.10 16.69 -5.26
C ASP A 33 -13.16 17.64 -4.50
N ASP A 34 -13.59 18.16 -3.34
CA ASP A 34 -12.74 18.96 -2.44
C ASP A 34 -11.54 18.15 -1.93
N LEU A 35 -11.77 16.91 -1.48
CA LEU A 35 -10.72 16.00 -1.01
C LEU A 35 -9.65 15.74 -2.09
N ARG A 36 -10.10 15.46 -3.32
CA ARG A 36 -9.21 15.20 -4.47
C ARG A 36 -8.34 16.42 -4.80
N GLN A 37 -8.89 17.63 -4.66
CA GLN A 37 -8.14 18.87 -4.91
C GLN A 37 -7.16 19.20 -3.79
N ALA A 38 -7.52 18.89 -2.54
CA ALA A 38 -6.66 19.14 -1.39
C ALA A 38 -5.41 18.24 -1.38
N GLY A 39 -5.52 16.99 -1.85
CA GLY A 39 -4.42 16.03 -1.84
C GLY A 39 -3.89 15.73 -0.44
N SER A 40 -4.79 15.63 0.55
CA SER A 40 -4.46 15.40 1.95
C SER A 40 -3.90 14.00 2.19
N TYR A 41 -3.01 13.85 3.18
CA TYR A 41 -2.53 12.52 3.62
C TYR A 41 -3.63 11.62 4.22
N THR A 42 -4.76 12.20 4.64
CA THR A 42 -5.88 11.46 5.24
C THR A 42 -6.88 10.92 4.23
N GLU A 43 -6.67 11.19 2.94
CA GLU A 43 -7.63 10.85 1.88
C GLU A 43 -7.84 9.32 1.72
N VAL A 44 -6.81 8.51 2.04
CA VAL A 44 -6.89 7.05 1.90
C VAL A 44 -7.97 6.46 2.80
N ASP A 45 -8.19 7.00 4.00
CA ASP A 45 -9.25 6.53 4.90
C ASP A 45 -10.63 6.65 4.25
N ILE A 46 -10.86 7.76 3.56
CA ILE A 46 -12.13 8.06 2.90
C ILE A 46 -12.27 7.25 1.62
N TYR A 47 -11.22 7.14 0.81
CA TYR A 47 -11.27 6.32 -0.41
C TYR A 47 -11.50 4.84 -0.09
N LEU A 48 -10.89 4.30 0.97
CA LEU A 48 -11.15 2.93 1.40
C LEU A 48 -12.58 2.76 1.94
N TYR A 49 -13.08 3.74 2.71
CA TYR A 49 -14.47 3.76 3.19
C TYR A 49 -15.48 3.75 2.03
N GLU A 50 -15.19 4.51 0.97
CA GLU A 50 -16.04 4.63 -0.21
C GLU A 50 -15.80 3.56 -1.29
N HIS A 51 -14.96 2.56 -1.01
CA HIS A 51 -14.53 1.55 -1.98
C HIS A 51 -13.92 2.12 -3.28
N MET A 52 -13.36 3.33 -3.21
CA MET A 52 -12.65 4.02 -4.29
C MET A 52 -11.20 3.54 -4.37
N LEU A 53 -11.03 2.27 -4.76
CA LEU A 53 -9.75 1.57 -4.69
C LEU A 53 -8.67 2.17 -5.59
N VAL A 54 -9.04 2.65 -6.79
CA VAL A 54 -8.11 3.26 -7.73
C VAL A 54 -7.54 4.57 -7.16
N GLU A 55 -8.39 5.40 -6.56
CA GLU A 55 -7.97 6.64 -5.91
C GLU A 55 -7.08 6.35 -4.69
N ALA A 56 -7.40 5.33 -3.89
CA ALA A 56 -6.55 4.90 -2.77
C ALA A 56 -5.15 4.46 -3.25
N MET A 57 -5.06 3.73 -4.36
CA MET A 57 -3.77 3.36 -4.98
C MET A 57 -2.99 4.59 -5.45
N GLN A 58 -3.67 5.53 -6.14
CA GLN A 58 -3.05 6.78 -6.61
C GLN A 58 -2.51 7.65 -5.46
N SER A 59 -3.21 7.69 -4.32
CA SER A 59 -2.74 8.36 -3.11
C SER A 59 -1.43 7.77 -2.59
N VAL A 60 -1.33 6.44 -2.54
CA VAL A 60 -0.10 5.75 -2.16
C VAL A 60 1.02 6.03 -3.16
N ASP A 61 0.74 6.00 -4.46
CA ASP A 61 1.73 6.34 -5.49
C ASP A 61 2.25 7.76 -5.37
N ARG A 62 1.36 8.73 -5.04
CA ARG A 62 1.73 10.14 -4.86
C ARG A 62 2.60 10.36 -3.63
N HIS A 63 2.27 9.71 -2.50
CA HIS A 63 3.02 9.82 -1.25
C HIS A 63 4.28 8.93 -1.22
N GLY A 64 4.36 7.96 -2.13
CA GLY A 64 5.49 7.05 -2.33
C GLY A 64 5.49 5.84 -1.39
N ASP A 65 6.47 4.96 -1.59
CA ASP A 65 6.56 3.64 -0.93
C ASP A 65 6.78 3.70 0.61
N TYR A 66 6.89 4.88 1.24
CA TYR A 66 6.90 5.05 2.72
C TYR A 66 5.53 5.40 3.29
N SER A 67 4.50 5.50 2.46
CA SER A 67 3.14 5.73 2.93
C SER A 67 2.78 4.73 4.02
N ALA A 68 2.29 5.24 5.16
CA ALA A 68 1.79 4.42 6.25
C ALA A 68 0.57 3.59 5.80
N ASP A 69 -0.12 4.03 4.75
CA ASP A 69 -1.32 3.38 4.23
C ASP A 69 -1.03 2.27 3.22
N LEU A 70 0.22 2.11 2.78
CA LEU A 70 0.57 1.14 1.74
C LEU A 70 0.06 -0.28 2.07
N GLU A 71 0.24 -0.72 3.32
CA GLU A 71 -0.20 -2.05 3.74
C GLU A 71 -1.72 -2.21 3.68
N ARG A 72 -2.47 -1.18 4.11
CA ARG A 72 -3.93 -1.18 4.11
C ARG A 72 -4.49 -1.21 2.69
N VAL A 73 -3.91 -0.41 1.79
CA VAL A 73 -4.32 -0.38 0.39
C VAL A 73 -3.97 -1.68 -0.32
N ILE A 74 -2.81 -2.28 -0.06
CA ILE A 74 -2.48 -3.63 -0.57
C ILE A 74 -3.54 -4.64 -0.14
N GLU A 75 -3.94 -4.67 1.12
CA GLU A 75 -4.95 -5.64 1.58
C GLU A 75 -6.30 -5.41 0.90
N ALA A 76 -6.68 -4.16 0.63
CA ALA A 76 -7.92 -3.84 -0.06
C ALA A 76 -7.91 -4.24 -1.55
N VAL A 77 -6.76 -4.17 -2.23
CA VAL A 77 -6.65 -4.35 -3.70
C VAL A 77 -5.97 -5.63 -4.15
N ARG A 78 -5.42 -6.43 -3.23
CA ARG A 78 -4.66 -7.67 -3.55
C ARG A 78 -5.39 -8.68 -4.43
N GLY A 79 -6.72 -8.66 -4.46
CA GLY A 79 -7.53 -9.56 -5.30
C GLY A 79 -7.66 -9.07 -6.75
N ASN A 80 -7.64 -7.75 -6.97
CA ASN A 80 -7.96 -7.13 -8.26
C ASN A 80 -6.71 -6.59 -8.96
N ASP A 81 -5.74 -6.10 -8.19
CA ASP A 81 -4.55 -5.39 -8.70
C ASP A 81 -3.24 -6.01 -8.18
N PRO A 82 -2.97 -7.30 -8.46
CA PRO A 82 -1.81 -8.01 -7.91
C PRO A 82 -0.47 -7.43 -8.34
N ASP A 83 -0.35 -6.95 -9.58
CA ASP A 83 0.90 -6.39 -10.10
C ASP A 83 1.31 -5.11 -9.37
N TRP A 84 0.34 -4.24 -9.09
CA TRP A 84 0.57 -3.05 -8.29
C TRP A 84 1.04 -3.43 -6.88
N CYS A 85 0.33 -4.34 -6.22
CA CYS A 85 0.66 -4.80 -4.87
C CYS A 85 2.07 -5.41 -4.79
N ILE A 86 2.39 -6.32 -5.71
CA ILE A 86 3.69 -6.98 -5.83
C ILE A 86 4.78 -5.93 -6.08
N GLY A 87 4.54 -4.99 -6.99
CA GLY A 87 5.47 -3.91 -7.31
C GLY A 87 5.86 -3.09 -6.09
N HIS A 88 4.90 -2.62 -5.30
CA HIS A 88 5.18 -1.86 -4.09
C HIS A 88 5.90 -2.69 -3.02
N CYS A 89 5.48 -3.95 -2.79
CA CYS A 89 6.17 -4.83 -1.83
C CYS A 89 7.65 -5.00 -2.18
N LYS A 90 7.94 -5.24 -3.47
CA LYS A 90 9.31 -5.40 -3.98
C LYS A 90 10.12 -4.11 -3.80
N ARG A 91 9.61 -2.97 -4.27
CA ARG A 91 10.31 -1.67 -4.13
C ARG A 91 10.59 -1.32 -2.68
N ARG A 92 9.62 -1.55 -1.79
CA ARG A 92 9.76 -1.32 -0.35
C ARG A 92 10.88 -2.16 0.24
N ALA A 93 10.89 -3.46 -0.05
CA ALA A 93 11.94 -4.37 0.41
C ALA A 93 13.32 -4.00 -0.15
N GLU A 94 13.42 -3.80 -1.46
CA GLU A 94 14.67 -3.46 -2.14
C GLU A 94 15.28 -2.18 -1.60
N ARG A 95 14.48 -1.15 -1.35
CA ARG A 95 14.96 0.09 -0.76
C ARG A 95 15.54 -0.11 0.64
N ILE A 96 14.90 -0.95 1.46
CA ILE A 96 15.42 -1.30 2.79
C ILE A 96 16.74 -2.08 2.68
N MET A 97 16.81 -3.10 1.79
CA MET A 97 18.02 -3.90 1.56
C MET A 97 19.20 -3.05 1.06
N ASN A 98 18.91 -2.08 0.18
CA ASN A 98 19.88 -1.15 -0.39
C ASN A 98 20.35 -0.08 0.61
N GLY A 99 19.53 0.26 1.60
CA GLY A 99 19.88 1.24 2.64
C GLY A 99 21.01 0.82 3.58
N GLY A 100 21.42 -0.45 3.58
CA GLY A 100 22.60 -0.92 4.33
C GLY A 100 22.42 -1.08 5.83
N ASP A 101 21.27 -0.68 6.39
CA ASP A 101 20.95 -0.86 7.81
C ASP A 101 20.48 -2.29 8.08
N ALA A 102 21.39 -3.10 8.64
CA ALA A 102 21.10 -4.49 8.94
C ALA A 102 20.01 -4.71 9.99
N LYS A 103 19.65 -3.69 10.80
CA LYS A 103 18.54 -3.78 11.76
C LYS A 103 17.18 -3.84 11.07
N ARG A 104 17.10 -3.42 9.81
CA ARG A 104 15.86 -3.34 9.03
C ARG A 104 15.67 -4.51 8.07
N TYR A 105 16.59 -5.45 7.99
CA TYR A 105 16.46 -6.57 7.04
C TYR A 105 15.28 -7.49 7.34
N ASP A 106 14.85 -7.59 8.60
CA ASP A 106 13.61 -8.29 8.96
C ASP A 106 12.38 -7.62 8.33
N ASP A 107 12.32 -6.29 8.33
CA ASP A 107 11.25 -5.54 7.63
C ASP A 107 11.27 -5.83 6.13
N ALA A 108 12.46 -5.82 5.50
CA ALA A 108 12.58 -6.14 4.08
C ALA A 108 12.06 -7.56 3.77
N ALA A 109 12.43 -8.54 4.58
CA ALA A 109 11.96 -9.90 4.44
C ALA A 109 10.43 -10.02 4.65
N ALA A 110 9.85 -9.23 5.56
CA ALA A 110 8.41 -9.18 5.76
C ALA A 110 7.65 -8.63 4.53
N TRP A 111 8.20 -7.61 3.85
CA TRP A 111 7.66 -7.11 2.59
C TRP A 111 7.78 -8.13 1.45
N LEU A 112 8.91 -8.82 1.34
CA LEU A 112 9.10 -9.89 0.36
C LEU A 112 8.18 -11.08 0.60
N ARG A 113 7.90 -11.43 1.87
CA ARG A 113 6.93 -12.48 2.21
C ARG A 113 5.52 -12.13 1.73
N ARG A 114 5.11 -10.85 1.85
CA ARG A 114 3.84 -10.38 1.28
C ARG A 114 3.84 -10.49 -0.24
N ALA A 115 4.90 -10.05 -0.92
CA ALA A 115 5.04 -10.23 -2.38
C ALA A 115 4.91 -11.70 -2.80
N ARG A 116 5.61 -12.62 -2.13
CA ARG A 116 5.51 -14.06 -2.38
C ARG A 116 4.09 -14.58 -2.19
N THR A 117 3.39 -14.12 -1.15
CA THR A 117 1.99 -14.50 -0.88
C THR A 117 1.07 -14.04 -2.00
N LEU A 118 1.28 -12.83 -2.53
CA LEU A 118 0.54 -12.32 -3.69
C LEU A 118 0.84 -13.12 -4.95
N TYR A 119 2.12 -13.44 -5.22
CA TYR A 119 2.48 -14.35 -6.31
C TYR A 119 1.78 -15.71 -6.17
N ALA A 120 1.74 -16.29 -4.97
CA ALA A 120 1.07 -17.56 -4.71
C ALA A 120 -0.45 -17.50 -4.89
N GLN A 121 -1.09 -16.44 -4.37
CA GLN A 121 -2.54 -16.24 -4.47
C GLN A 121 -3.02 -16.16 -5.92
N HIS A 122 -2.14 -15.73 -6.83
CA HIS A 122 -2.44 -15.54 -8.25
C HIS A 122 -1.75 -16.57 -9.15
N ASP A 123 -1.31 -17.72 -8.60
CA ASP A 123 -0.68 -18.84 -9.34
C ASP A 123 0.60 -18.47 -10.12
N ARG A 124 1.32 -17.45 -9.66
CA ARG A 124 2.52 -16.87 -10.29
C ARG A 124 3.82 -17.17 -9.56
N LEU A 125 3.89 -18.26 -8.79
CA LEU A 125 5.12 -18.66 -8.10
C LEU A 125 6.31 -18.91 -9.06
N ALA A 126 6.04 -19.24 -10.31
CA ALA A 126 7.07 -19.38 -11.34
C ALA A 126 7.86 -18.07 -11.58
N GLU A 127 7.23 -16.90 -11.39
CA GLU A 127 7.88 -15.58 -11.48
C GLU A 127 8.63 -15.21 -10.19
N TRP A 128 8.16 -15.70 -9.04
CA TRP A 128 8.79 -15.45 -7.74
C TRP A 128 10.20 -16.04 -7.64
N GLN A 129 10.39 -17.27 -8.12
CA GLN A 129 11.66 -17.99 -8.01
C GLN A 129 12.86 -17.28 -8.67
N PRO A 130 12.80 -16.86 -9.96
CA PRO A 130 13.90 -16.14 -10.58
C PRO A 130 14.14 -14.76 -9.93
N TYR A 131 13.08 -14.08 -9.48
CA TYR A 131 13.22 -12.82 -8.76
C TYR A 131 14.00 -13.00 -7.44
N LEU A 132 13.63 -13.97 -6.62
CA LEU A 132 14.33 -14.25 -5.36
C LEU A 132 15.78 -14.69 -5.60
N ALA A 133 16.04 -15.45 -6.66
CA ALA A 133 17.40 -15.83 -7.05
C ALA A 133 18.27 -14.61 -7.36
N GLY A 134 17.75 -13.65 -8.14
CA GLY A 134 18.45 -12.40 -8.44
C GLY A 134 18.74 -11.54 -7.20
N LEU A 135 17.81 -11.51 -6.23
CA LEU A 135 18.06 -10.84 -4.94
C LEU A 135 19.18 -11.51 -4.15
N LEU A 136 19.21 -12.84 -4.10
CA LEU A 136 20.24 -13.61 -3.39
C LEU A 136 21.63 -13.40 -4.02
N GLU A 137 21.72 -13.35 -5.34
CA GLU A 137 22.96 -13.06 -6.07
C GLU A 137 23.45 -11.64 -5.77
N THR A 138 22.56 -10.65 -5.92
CA THR A 138 22.87 -9.23 -5.68
C THR A 138 23.33 -8.96 -4.24
N HIS A 139 22.72 -9.62 -3.26
CA HIS A 139 22.95 -9.38 -1.84
C HIS A 139 23.77 -10.46 -1.14
N GLN A 140 24.49 -11.32 -1.88
CA GLN A 140 25.22 -12.47 -1.34
C GLN A 140 26.20 -12.15 -0.19
N ARG A 141 26.75 -10.93 -0.13
CA ARG A 141 27.68 -10.49 0.92
C ARG A 141 26.99 -9.98 2.19
N LYS A 142 25.67 -9.82 2.20
CA LYS A 142 24.88 -9.36 3.36
C LYS A 142 24.49 -10.58 4.21
N TYR A 143 25.42 -11.07 5.03
CA TYR A 143 25.25 -12.33 5.80
C TYR A 143 24.01 -12.39 6.72
N LYS A 144 23.50 -11.24 7.18
CA LYS A 144 22.24 -11.18 7.94
C LYS A 144 20.99 -11.30 7.04
N LEU A 145 21.06 -10.76 5.83
CA LEU A 145 19.95 -10.75 4.88
C LEU A 145 19.80 -12.09 4.15
N VAL A 146 20.90 -12.72 3.76
CA VAL A 146 20.89 -13.97 2.97
C VAL A 146 20.06 -15.09 3.62
N PRO A 147 20.18 -15.39 4.93
CA PRO A 147 19.34 -16.39 5.59
C PRO A 147 17.84 -16.05 5.52
N LEU A 148 17.49 -14.78 5.70
CA LEU A 148 16.11 -14.30 5.61
C LEU A 148 15.55 -14.50 4.20
N LEU A 149 16.32 -14.18 3.17
CA LEU A 149 15.93 -14.41 1.77
C LEU A 149 15.80 -15.90 1.44
N LYS A 150 16.72 -16.74 1.93
CA LYS A 150 16.65 -18.20 1.72
C LYS A 150 15.40 -18.82 2.36
N ALA A 151 14.94 -18.29 3.49
CA ALA A 151 13.70 -18.74 4.14
C ALA A 151 12.45 -18.49 3.28
N LEU A 152 12.52 -17.64 2.25
CA LEU A 152 11.41 -17.36 1.33
C LEU A 152 11.39 -18.28 0.09
N ARG A 153 12.29 -19.26 -0.01
CA ARG A 153 12.30 -20.25 -1.11
C ARG A 153 11.22 -21.31 -0.96
N GLN A 154 10.94 -21.69 0.28
CA GLN A 154 9.89 -22.64 0.67
C GLN A 154 8.54 -21.97 0.56
#